data_AF-A0A920NZH0-F1
#
_entry.id   AF-A0A920NZH0-F1
#
_cell.length_a   1.000
_cell.length_b   1.000
_cell.length_c   1.000
_cell.angle_alpha   90.00
_cell.angle_beta   90.00
_cell.angle_gamma   90.00
#
_symmetry.space_group_name_H-M   'P 1'
#
loop_
_entity.id
_entity.type
_entity.pdbx_description
1 polymer ?
#
loop_
_entity_poly.entity_id
_entity_poly.type
_entity_poly.pdbx_seq_one_letter_code
_entity_poly.pdbx_strand_id
1 'polypeptide(L)'
;MGGVKVGGKTYKFDIIYYDDESNPKRAAQLAERLISQDGVEFMLGPYSSGLTKAIAPVTEKYGVPMVEANGASRSLFTKGYKYLFAVLAPANFILMLLSKQRLS
;
A
#
# COMPACT_ATOMS: atom_id res chain seq x y z
N MET A 1 1.95 5.08 28.40
CA MET A 1 1.06 4.23 27.58
C MET A 1 1.05 4.79 26.16
N GLY A 2 1.42 3.98 25.17
CA GLY A 2 1.53 4.39 23.76
C GLY A 2 0.18 4.64 23.09
N GLY A 3 0.22 5.02 21.82
CA GLY A 3 -0.95 5.35 21.00
C GLY A 3 -0.87 6.76 20.39
N VAL A 4 -1.73 7.04 19.41
CA VAL A 4 -1.82 8.34 18.74
C VAL A 4 -3.01 9.11 19.29
N LYS A 5 -2.81 10.38 19.66
CA LYS A 5 -3.88 11.27 20.13
C LYS A 5 -4.47 12.06 18.98
N VAL A 6 -5.78 11.98 18.79
CA VAL A 6 -6.53 12.73 17.78
C VAL A 6 -7.79 13.28 18.42
N GLY A 7 -7.97 14.61 18.39
CA GLY A 7 -9.17 15.27 18.93
C GLY A 7 -9.49 14.94 20.39
N GLY A 8 -8.46 14.77 21.23
CA GLY A 8 -8.62 14.42 22.65
C GLY A 8 -8.88 12.93 22.94
N LYS A 9 -9.04 12.09 21.91
CA LYS A 9 -9.13 10.62 22.05
C LYS A 9 -7.77 9.98 21.77
N THR A 10 -7.47 8.87 22.47
CA THR A 10 -6.26 8.08 22.25
C THR A 10 -6.60 6.81 21.49
N TYR A 11 -5.96 6.59 20.35
CA TYR A 11 -6.11 5.40 19.52
C TYR A 11 -4.88 4.51 19.67
N LYS A 12 -5.10 3.20 19.80
CA LYS A 12 -4.04 2.19 19.80
C LYS A 12 -4.05 1.46 18.46
N PHE A 13 -2.87 1.05 18.02
CA PHE A 13 -2.69 0.32 16.77
C PHE A 13 -1.96 -0.97 17.08
N ASP A 14 -2.46 -2.06 16.51
CA ASP A 14 -1.78 -3.34 16.47
C ASP A 14 -1.37 -3.61 15.02
N ILE A 15 -0.21 -4.23 14.84
CA ILE A 15 0.33 -4.54 13.51
C ILE A 15 0.35 -6.06 13.36
N ILE A 16 -0.34 -6.54 12.33
CA ILE A 16 -0.31 -7.94 11.88
C ILE A 16 0.37 -7.95 10.51
N TYR A 17 1.34 -8.83 10.33
CA TYR A 17 2.08 -8.96 9.07
C TYR A 17 2.37 -10.42 8.75
N TYR A 18 2.54 -10.69 7.46
CA TYR A 18 2.95 -11.99 6.93
C TYR A 18 4.01 -11.79 5.85
N ASP A 19 4.87 -12.80 5.65
CA ASP A 19 5.83 -12.81 4.56
C ASP A 19 5.18 -13.37 3.28
N ASP A 20 5.10 -12.52 2.25
CA ASP A 20 4.59 -12.87 0.92
C ASP A 20 5.62 -13.59 0.04
N GLU A 21 6.87 -13.73 0.50
CA GLU A 21 7.97 -14.45 -0.16
C GLU A 21 8.21 -13.95 -1.60
N SER A 22 7.94 -12.67 -1.87
CA SER A 22 7.97 -12.06 -3.20
C SER A 22 7.09 -12.76 -4.23
N ASN A 23 6.06 -13.48 -3.79
CA ASN A 23 5.15 -14.23 -4.64
C ASN A 23 3.79 -13.50 -4.77
N PRO A 24 3.41 -13.02 -5.96
CA PRO A 24 2.16 -12.26 -6.15
C PRO A 24 0.89 -13.03 -5.79
N LYS A 25 0.84 -14.34 -6.05
CA LYS A 25 -0.34 -15.17 -5.73
C LYS A 25 -0.50 -15.28 -4.22
N ARG A 26 0.61 -15.53 -3.51
CA ARG A 26 0.64 -15.59 -2.06
C ARG A 26 0.27 -14.24 -1.44
N ALA A 27 0.81 -13.15 -1.96
CA ALA A 27 0.51 -11.79 -1.51
C ALA A 27 -1.00 -11.49 -1.53
N ALA A 28 -1.70 -11.84 -2.62
CA ALA A 28 -3.15 -11.67 -2.71
C ALA A 28 -3.92 -12.54 -1.69
N GLN A 29 -3.49 -13.79 -1.47
CA GLN A 29 -4.09 -14.68 -0.48
C GLN A 29 -3.89 -14.18 0.96
N LEU A 30 -2.70 -13.68 1.28
CA LEU A 30 -2.39 -13.11 2.59
C LEU A 30 -3.17 -11.81 2.83
N ALA A 31 -3.33 -10.97 1.79
CA ALA A 31 -4.17 -9.78 1.89
C ALA A 31 -5.64 -10.13 2.18
N GLU A 32 -6.19 -11.13 1.47
CA GLU A 32 -7.57 -11.61 1.72
C GLU A 32 -7.70 -12.12 3.16
N ARG A 33 -6.72 -12.87 3.66
CA ARG A 33 -6.70 -13.38 5.04
C ARG A 33 -6.63 -12.26 6.06
N LEU A 34 -5.71 -11.31 5.91
CA LEU A 34 -5.56 -10.16 6.82
C LEU A 34 -6.89 -9.42 6.97
N ILE A 35 -7.64 -9.26 5.87
CA ILE A 35 -8.92 -8.56 5.87
C ILE A 35 -10.04 -9.44 6.44
N SER A 36 -10.22 -10.64 5.89
CA SER A 36 -11.41 -11.48 6.15
C SER A 36 -11.33 -12.30 7.44
N GLN A 37 -10.12 -12.61 7.92
CA GLN A 37 -9.90 -13.44 9.11
C GLN A 37 -9.30 -12.63 10.25
N ASP A 38 -8.25 -11.87 9.97
CA ASP A 38 -7.55 -11.09 11.01
C ASP A 38 -8.20 -9.72 11.26
N GLY A 39 -9.14 -9.30 10.40
CA GLY A 39 -10.00 -8.14 10.62
C GLY A 39 -9.29 -6.78 10.47
N VAL A 40 -8.24 -6.69 9.67
CA VAL A 40 -7.53 -5.41 9.48
C VAL A 40 -8.41 -4.38 8.77
N GLU A 41 -8.44 -3.17 9.31
CA GLU A 41 -9.20 -2.04 8.75
C GLU A 41 -8.37 -1.18 7.78
N PHE A 42 -7.05 -1.26 7.86
CA PHE A 42 -6.10 -0.51 7.06
C PHE A 42 -4.91 -1.39 6.68
N MET A 43 -4.33 -1.16 5.49
CA MET A 43 -3.20 -1.94 5.01
C MET A 43 -2.02 -1.04 4.62
N LEU A 44 -0.82 -1.44 5.03
CA LEU A 44 0.42 -0.94 4.45
C LEU A 44 0.79 -1.84 3.27
N GLY A 45 1.03 -1.22 2.11
CA GLY A 45 1.32 -1.92 0.87
C GLY A 45 2.65 -2.68 0.89
N PRO A 46 2.78 -3.74 0.08
CA PRO A 46 3.99 -4.55 0.00
C PRO A 46 5.12 -3.79 -0.69
N TYR A 47 6.35 -4.33 -0.62
CA TYR A 47 7.55 -3.63 -1.07
C TYR A 47 7.61 -3.36 -2.59
N SER A 48 6.96 -4.17 -3.43
CA SER A 48 7.13 -4.09 -4.89
C SER A 48 5.84 -3.83 -5.67
N SER A 49 5.98 -3.14 -6.80
CA SER A 49 4.86 -2.85 -7.72
C SER A 49 4.11 -4.10 -8.20
N GLY A 50 4.80 -5.23 -8.34
CA GLY A 50 4.18 -6.49 -8.78
C GLY A 50 3.24 -7.06 -7.73
N LEU A 51 3.65 -7.01 -6.46
CA LEU A 51 2.85 -7.44 -5.32
C LEU A 51 1.68 -6.48 -5.10
N THR A 52 1.92 -5.17 -5.17
CA THR A 52 0.85 -4.16 -5.08
C THR A 52 -0.23 -4.38 -6.14
N LYS A 53 0.14 -4.74 -7.37
CA LYS A 53 -0.83 -5.06 -8.44
C LYS A 53 -1.69 -6.28 -8.12
N ALA A 54 -1.15 -7.25 -7.39
CA ALA A 54 -1.89 -8.45 -6.99
C ALA A 54 -2.82 -8.18 -5.80
N ILE A 55 -2.42 -7.30 -4.88
CA ILE A 55 -3.19 -6.97 -3.67
C ILE A 55 -4.27 -5.92 -3.94
N ALA A 56 -4.03 -4.93 -4.81
CA ALA A 56 -4.96 -3.82 -5.04
C ALA A 56 -6.42 -4.23 -5.38
N PRO A 57 -6.68 -5.25 -6.22
CA PRO A 57 -8.04 -5.71 -6.46
C PRO A 57 -8.72 -6.28 -5.20
N VAL A 58 -7.95 -6.90 -4.31
CA VAL A 58 -8.46 -7.46 -3.05
C VAL A 58 -8.87 -6.34 -2.11
N THR A 59 -7.98 -5.38 -1.85
CA THR A 59 -8.27 -4.24 -0.97
C THR A 59 -9.43 -3.40 -1.51
N GLU A 60 -9.52 -3.22 -2.83
CA GLU A 60 -10.66 -2.54 -3.47
C GLU A 60 -11.97 -3.31 -3.26
N LYS A 61 -11.97 -4.64 -3.47
CA LYS A 61 -13.15 -5.50 -3.30
C LYS A 61 -13.73 -5.40 -1.88
N TYR A 62 -12.87 -5.30 -0.87
CA TYR A 62 -13.29 -5.21 0.53
C TYR A 62 -13.43 -3.78 1.05
N GLY A 63 -13.10 -2.76 0.26
CA GLY A 63 -13.14 -1.37 0.69
C GLY A 63 -12.14 -1.03 1.80
N VAL A 64 -11.01 -1.75 1.87
CA VAL A 64 -9.95 -1.53 2.85
C VAL A 64 -8.91 -0.58 2.26
N PRO A 65 -8.70 0.61 2.84
CA PRO A 65 -7.67 1.54 2.37
C PRO A 65 -6.27 0.92 2.49
N MET A 66 -5.54 0.92 1.38
CA MET A 66 -4.13 0.54 1.32
C MET A 66 -3.26 1.76 1.02
N VAL A 67 -2.30 2.02 1.90
CA VAL A 67 -1.26 3.05 1.71
C VAL A 67 0.01 2.37 1.24
N GLU A 68 0.43 2.74 0.05
CA GLU A 68 1.50 2.13 -0.71
C GLU A 68 2.73 3.05 -0.68
N ALA A 69 3.88 2.48 -0.31
CA ALA A 69 5.11 3.23 -0.08
C ALA A 69 6.11 3.17 -1.25
N ASN A 70 6.17 2.09 -2.06
CA ASN A 70 7.27 1.76 -2.99
C ASN A 70 6.84 1.31 -4.42
N GLY A 71 5.57 1.10 -4.64
CA GLY A 71 4.86 0.63 -5.83
C GLY A 71 4.67 1.76 -6.84
N ALA A 72 5.79 2.21 -7.41
CA ALA A 72 5.84 3.35 -8.34
C ALA A 72 5.18 3.12 -9.72
N SER A 73 4.38 2.07 -9.93
CA SER A 73 3.77 1.80 -11.24
C SER A 73 2.54 2.67 -11.49
N ARG A 74 2.64 3.58 -12.47
CA ARG A 74 1.55 4.46 -12.95
C ARG A 74 0.26 3.72 -13.32
N SER A 75 0.35 2.47 -13.76
CA SER A 75 -0.81 1.62 -14.10
C SER A 75 -1.73 1.34 -12.91
N LEU A 76 -1.24 1.43 -11.67
CA LEU A 76 -2.04 1.23 -10.47
C LEU A 76 -3.02 2.38 -10.22
N PHE A 77 -2.57 3.62 -10.46
CA PHE A 77 -3.36 4.84 -10.20
C PHE A 77 -4.27 5.27 -11.36
N THR A 78 -4.19 4.58 -12.50
CA THR A 78 -5.03 4.85 -13.69
C THR A 78 -6.20 3.88 -13.83
N LYS A 79 -6.27 2.84 -12.99
CA LYS A 79 -7.35 1.83 -12.99
C LYS A 79 -8.62 2.26 -12.25
N GLY A 80 -8.61 3.41 -11.56
CA GLY A 80 -9.77 3.92 -10.84
C GLY A 80 -10.01 3.29 -9.46
N TYR A 81 -9.00 2.66 -8.85
CA TYR A 81 -9.08 2.18 -7.46
C TYR A 81 -9.33 3.35 -6.51
N LYS A 82 -10.35 3.23 -5.66
CA LYS A 82 -10.73 4.25 -4.67
C LYS A 82 -9.99 4.07 -3.35
N TYR A 83 -9.52 2.85 -3.08
CA TYR A 83 -8.90 2.48 -1.81
C TYR A 83 -7.38 2.32 -1.90
N LEU A 84 -6.75 2.83 -2.97
CA LEU A 84 -5.29 2.79 -3.15
C LEU A 84 -4.69 4.20 -3.08
N PHE A 85 -3.80 4.41 -2.12
CA PHE A 85 -3.11 5.67 -1.90
C PHE A 85 -1.60 5.46 -2.01
N ALA A 86 -0.87 6.37 -2.65
CA ALA A 86 0.60 6.35 -2.71
C ALA A 86 1.22 7.48 -1.89
N VAL A 87 2.31 7.17 -1.20
CA VAL A 87 3.16 8.18 -0.53
C VAL A 87 4.30 8.66 -1.44
N LEU A 88 4.82 7.80 -2.31
CA LEU A 88 5.86 8.16 -3.28
C LEU A 88 5.27 8.84 -4.52
N ALA A 89 5.98 9.86 -5.00
CA ALA A 89 5.71 10.42 -6.32
C ALA A 89 5.89 9.32 -7.39
N PRO A 90 4.99 9.22 -8.39
CA PRO A 90 5.12 8.23 -9.46
C PRO A 90 6.50 8.28 -10.12
N ALA A 91 7.03 7.12 -10.57
CA ALA A 91 8.41 7.00 -11.06
C ALA A 91 8.84 8.07 -12.08
N ASN A 92 7.92 8.57 -12.91
CA ASN A 92 8.18 9.65 -13.88
C ASN A 92 8.61 10.98 -13.24
N PHE A 93 8.10 11.30 -12.04
CA PHE A 93 8.53 12.50 -11.31
C PHE A 93 9.95 12.35 -10.78
N ILE A 94 10.31 11.15 -10.28
CA ILE A 94 11.67 10.84 -9.84
C ILE A 94 12.64 10.88 -11.03
N LEU A 95 12.27 10.29 -12.17
CA LEU A 95 13.08 10.30 -13.38
C LEU A 95 13.28 11.72 -13.93
N MET A 96 12.25 12.57 -13.88
CA MET A 96 12.34 13.98 -14.26
C MET A 96 13.32 14.76 -13.36
N LEU A 97 13.30 14.52 -12.05
CA LEU A 97 14.25 15.11 -11.09
C LEU A 97 15.70 14.70 -11.38
N LEU A 98 15.94 13.41 -11.64
CA LEU A 98 17.28 12.90 -11.97
C LEU A 98 17.80 13.44 -13.32
N SER A 99 16.91 13.62 -14.30
CA SER A 99 17.28 14.21 -15.60
C SER A 99 17.69 15.68 -15.47
N LYS A 100 17.08 16.43 -14.54
CA LYS A 100 17.43 17.83 -14.27
C LYS A 100 18.73 17.98 -13.47
N GLN A 101 19.06 17.06 -12.56
CA GLN A 101 20.34 17.07 -11.83
C GLN A 101 21.54 16.67 -12.69
N ARG A 102 21.33 15.91 -13.77
CA ARG A 102 22.41 15.53 -14.69
C ARG A 102 22.78 16.64 -15.71
N LEU A 103 22.00 17.73 -15.73
CA LEU A 103 22.17 18.88 -16.62
C LEU A 103 22.64 20.15 -15.89
N SER A 104 23.10 20.02 -14.63
CA SER A 104 23.78 21.05 -13.85
C SER A 104 25.19 20.60 -13.52
#